data_AF-X1I3P6-F1
#
_entry.id   AF-X1I3P6-F1
#
_cell.length_a   1.000
_cell.length_b   1.000
_cell.length_c   1.000
_cell.angle_alpha   90.00
_cell.angle_beta   90.00
_cell.angle_gamma   90.00
#
_symmetry.space_group_name_H-M   'P 1'
#
loop_
_entity.id
_entity.type
_entity.pdbx_description
1 polymer ?
#
loop_
_entity_poly.entity_id
_entity_poly.type
_entity_poly.pdbx_seq_one_letter_code
_entity_poly.pdbx_strand_id
1 'polypeptide(L)'
;MVLANNIVVPHEWYRYQGASDSDNTGHDCGPACVAMAIQFIKNTFVPIRDIRNYIEHPNAATSEQLKNSLQHWGISCNHLSAGSQNVIDAVNNRNHIVICPVKMLCFSPGLDINGKLDDPALNYDRYCSFTEELQGHFIVVKGISDDGNWIIVYDPGVWRSYPDFKYWYSNGEPKGKERYYKLSEFSNAINSRGIEILPEPHPIITSPLKITPSSPYYIGDTINAEFTITNQCKLPIDFSVLTIGGRDPDNHVSDF
;
A
#
# COMPACT_ATOMS: atom_id res chain seq x y z
N MET A 1 8.25 -16.32 18.48
CA MET A 1 7.01 -15.81 17.89
C MET A 1 7.42 -14.76 16.89
N VAL A 2 7.62 -15.15 15.63
CA VAL A 2 7.92 -14.21 14.54
C VAL A 2 6.56 -13.66 14.12
N LEU A 3 6.43 -12.33 14.09
CA LEU A 3 5.22 -11.66 13.66
C LEU A 3 4.96 -11.96 12.19
N ALA A 4 3.70 -12.14 11.79
CA ALA A 4 3.30 -12.15 10.38
C ALA A 4 4.05 -11.08 9.61
N ASN A 5 4.59 -11.46 8.45
CA ASN A 5 5.15 -10.53 7.47
C ASN A 5 3.99 -9.79 6.77
N ASN A 6 3.16 -9.16 7.58
CA ASN A 6 2.12 -8.24 7.16
C ASN A 6 2.72 -6.84 7.16
N ILE A 7 2.64 -6.16 6.01
CA ILE A 7 3.08 -4.77 5.94
C ILE A 7 2.03 -3.91 6.66
N VAL A 8 2.46 -3.26 7.75
CA VAL A 8 1.65 -2.36 8.55
C VAL A 8 2.29 -0.97 8.51
N VAL A 9 1.49 0.03 8.18
CA VAL A 9 1.82 1.46 8.25
C VAL A 9 0.88 2.12 9.27
N PRO A 10 1.26 3.24 9.91
CA PRO A 10 0.51 3.82 11.04
C PRO A 10 -0.82 4.51 10.64
N HIS A 11 -1.19 4.46 9.36
CA HIS A 11 -2.38 5.09 8.81
C HIS A 11 -3.19 4.09 7.98
N GLU A 12 -4.49 4.33 7.86
CA GLU A 12 -5.31 3.57 6.91
C GLU A 12 -4.96 3.95 5.48
N TRP A 13 -4.93 2.95 4.61
CA TRP A 13 -4.63 3.08 3.19
C TRP A 13 -5.48 2.14 2.32
N TYR A 14 -6.39 1.33 2.88
CA TYR A 14 -7.36 0.58 2.10
C TYR A 14 -8.31 1.52 1.34
N ARG A 15 -8.49 1.26 0.05
CA ARG A 15 -9.40 1.97 -0.85
C ARG A 15 -10.11 0.97 -1.75
N TYR A 16 -11.33 1.29 -2.18
CA TYR A 16 -12.16 0.38 -2.97
C TYR A 16 -12.85 1.11 -4.12
N GLN A 17 -13.15 0.37 -5.19
CA GLN A 17 -13.56 0.92 -6.47
C GLN A 17 -14.96 1.55 -6.46
N GLY A 18 -15.86 1.13 -5.57
CA GLY A 18 -17.17 1.75 -5.40
C GLY A 18 -17.21 2.87 -4.34
N ALA A 19 -16.06 3.42 -3.94
CA ALA A 19 -16.02 4.53 -3.00
C ALA A 19 -16.58 5.82 -3.63
N SER A 20 -17.01 6.79 -2.82
CA SER A 20 -17.64 8.02 -3.36
C SER A 20 -16.70 8.87 -4.22
N ASP A 21 -15.39 8.76 -4.00
CA ASP A 21 -14.38 9.48 -4.76
C ASP A 21 -14.06 8.83 -6.12
N SER A 22 -14.63 7.66 -6.43
CA SER A 22 -14.65 7.08 -7.77
C SER A 22 -15.88 7.48 -8.59
N ASP A 23 -16.81 8.26 -8.03
CA ASP A 23 -18.15 8.50 -8.58
C ASP A 23 -19.04 7.25 -8.67
N ASN A 24 -18.59 6.09 -8.18
CA ASN A 24 -19.31 4.81 -8.19
C ASN A 24 -19.78 4.38 -9.60
N THR A 25 -19.07 4.80 -10.64
CA THR A 25 -19.49 4.65 -12.04
C THR A 25 -18.66 3.66 -12.87
N GLY A 26 -17.59 3.05 -12.33
CA GLY A 26 -16.59 2.37 -13.15
C GLY A 26 -15.99 1.07 -12.60
N HIS A 27 -15.37 0.30 -13.50
CA HIS A 27 -14.52 -0.85 -13.19
C HIS A 27 -13.14 -0.38 -12.68
N ASP A 28 -13.12 0.29 -11.53
CA ASP A 28 -11.94 1.00 -11.02
C ASP A 28 -11.01 0.16 -10.13
N CYS A 29 -10.93 -1.16 -10.35
CA CYS A 29 -10.04 -2.01 -9.55
C CYS A 29 -8.58 -1.56 -9.66
N GLY A 30 -8.10 -1.29 -10.88
CA GLY A 30 -6.75 -0.76 -11.13
C GLY A 30 -6.52 0.63 -10.51
N PRO A 31 -7.35 1.65 -10.84
CA PRO A 31 -7.26 2.97 -10.21
C PRO A 31 -7.32 2.95 -8.68
N ALA A 32 -8.15 2.10 -8.08
CA ALA A 32 -8.20 1.93 -6.63
C ALA A 32 -6.89 1.35 -6.07
N CYS A 33 -6.27 0.36 -6.74
CA CYS A 33 -4.95 -0.14 -6.35
C CYS A 33 -3.86 0.95 -6.41
N VAL A 34 -3.90 1.83 -7.41
CA VAL A 34 -2.98 2.97 -7.48
C VAL A 34 -3.23 3.96 -6.34
N ALA A 35 -4.50 4.27 -6.03
CA ALA A 35 -4.85 5.13 -4.91
C ALA A 35 -4.33 4.57 -3.58
N MET A 36 -4.47 3.25 -3.38
CA MET A 36 -3.90 2.53 -2.24
C MET A 36 -2.37 2.66 -2.19
N ALA A 37 -1.67 2.50 -3.31
CA ALA A 37 -0.21 2.63 -3.36
C ALA A 37 0.26 4.06 -3.04
N ILE A 38 -0.42 5.09 -3.54
CA ILE A 38 -0.11 6.50 -3.22
C ILE A 38 -0.32 6.75 -1.73
N GLN A 39 -1.46 6.30 -1.17
CA GLN A 39 -1.76 6.49 0.24
C GLN A 39 -0.82 5.68 1.14
N PHE A 40 -0.44 4.48 0.73
CA PHE A 40 0.55 3.65 1.42
C PHE A 40 1.90 4.36 1.56
N ILE A 41 2.43 4.92 0.46
CA ILE A 41 3.75 5.57 0.45
C ILE A 41 3.73 6.97 1.05
N LYS A 42 2.75 7.79 0.69
CA LYS A 42 2.76 9.24 0.97
C LYS A 42 1.75 9.69 2.01
N ASN A 43 0.93 8.79 2.54
CA ASN A 43 -0.25 9.13 3.36
C ASN A 43 -1.10 10.26 2.73
N THR A 44 -1.16 10.27 1.39
CA THR A 44 -1.82 11.33 0.63
C THR A 44 -3.08 10.77 0.00
N PHE A 45 -4.19 11.48 0.17
CA PHE A 45 -5.46 11.13 -0.46
C PHE A 45 -5.50 11.67 -1.89
N VAL A 46 -5.54 10.75 -2.87
CA VAL A 46 -5.87 11.06 -4.26
C VAL A 46 -7.22 10.43 -4.59
N PRO A 47 -8.20 11.17 -5.15
CA PRO A 47 -9.46 10.60 -5.61
C PRO A 47 -9.25 9.52 -6.67
N ILE A 48 -9.95 8.39 -6.55
CA ILE A 48 -9.89 7.30 -7.54
C ILE A 48 -10.31 7.79 -8.94
N ARG A 49 -11.28 8.72 -9.01
CA ARG A 49 -11.68 9.35 -10.27
C ARG A 49 -10.51 10.02 -10.99
N ASP A 50 -9.60 10.68 -10.27
CA ASP A 50 -8.53 11.48 -10.89
C ASP A 50 -7.50 10.55 -11.54
N ILE A 51 -7.23 9.42 -10.89
CA ILE A 51 -6.41 8.34 -11.43
C ILE A 51 -7.05 7.74 -12.69
N ARG A 52 -8.36 7.42 -12.63
CA ARG A 52 -9.11 6.93 -13.80
C ARG A 52 -9.07 7.92 -14.96
N ASN A 53 -9.26 9.21 -14.69
CA ASN A 53 -9.25 10.27 -15.70
C ASN A 53 -7.86 10.38 -16.34
N TYR A 54 -6.78 10.27 -15.56
CA TYR A 54 -5.41 10.29 -16.05
C TYR A 54 -5.10 9.14 -17.02
N ILE A 55 -5.63 7.93 -16.74
CA ILE A 55 -5.46 6.78 -17.64
C ILE A 55 -6.48 6.76 -18.80
N GLU A 56 -7.25 7.83 -18.97
CA GLU A 56 -8.22 8.08 -20.06
C GLU A 56 -9.48 7.19 -20.01
N HIS A 57 -10.01 6.92 -18.81
CA HIS A 57 -11.26 6.16 -18.61
C HIS A 57 -11.34 4.82 -19.37
N PRO A 58 -10.31 3.95 -19.29
CA PRO A 58 -10.37 2.69 -20.00
C PRO A 58 -11.42 1.80 -19.33
N ASN A 59 -12.22 1.10 -20.14
CA ASN A 59 -13.14 0.07 -19.64
C ASN A 59 -12.40 -1.07 -18.90
N ALA A 60 -11.11 -1.25 -19.21
CA ALA A 60 -10.20 -2.12 -18.48
C ALA A 60 -8.79 -1.50 -18.47
N ALA A 61 -8.27 -1.19 -17.28
CA ALA A 61 -6.91 -0.66 -17.14
C ALA A 61 -5.85 -1.72 -17.45
N THR A 62 -4.76 -1.32 -18.08
CA THR A 62 -3.58 -2.16 -18.31
C THR A 62 -2.52 -1.91 -17.23
N SER A 63 -1.65 -2.89 -16.98
CA SER A 63 -0.54 -2.71 -16.04
C SER A 63 0.39 -1.55 -16.41
N GLU A 64 0.55 -1.25 -17.70
CA GLU A 64 1.37 -0.11 -18.16
C GLU A 64 0.70 1.23 -17.81
N GLN A 65 -0.62 1.35 -18.01
CA GLN A 65 -1.37 2.54 -17.60
C GLN A 65 -1.28 2.75 -16.08
N LEU A 66 -1.41 1.70 -15.28
CA LEU A 66 -1.29 1.79 -13.82
C LEU A 66 0.13 2.22 -13.41
N LYS A 67 1.16 1.70 -14.07
CA LYS A 67 2.55 2.10 -13.83
C LYS A 67 2.79 3.58 -14.18
N ASN A 68 2.34 4.02 -15.36
CA ASN A 68 2.47 5.42 -15.78
C ASN A 68 1.70 6.36 -14.84
N SER A 69 0.56 5.89 -14.33
CA SER A 69 -0.18 6.60 -13.29
C SER A 69 0.63 6.71 -11.99
N LEU A 70 1.19 5.62 -11.46
CA LEU A 70 2.04 5.68 -10.27
C LEU A 70 3.19 6.70 -10.42
N GLN A 71 3.85 6.70 -11.58
CA GLN A 71 4.92 7.65 -11.89
C GLN A 71 4.44 9.10 -11.95
N HIS A 72 3.24 9.36 -12.49
CA HIS A 72 2.63 10.68 -12.48
C HIS A 72 2.47 11.25 -11.07
N TRP A 73 2.08 10.41 -10.11
CA TRP A 73 1.99 10.78 -8.70
C TRP A 73 3.32 10.62 -7.94
N GLY A 74 4.45 10.45 -8.65
CA GLY A 74 5.78 10.34 -8.09
C GLY A 74 5.95 9.14 -7.15
N ILE A 75 5.34 8.01 -7.50
CA ILE A 75 5.52 6.73 -6.81
C ILE A 75 6.50 5.88 -7.64
N SER A 76 7.64 5.55 -7.02
CA SER A 76 8.64 4.68 -7.60
C SER A 76 8.12 3.23 -7.66
N CYS A 77 8.25 2.60 -8.83
CA CYS A 77 7.71 1.25 -9.06
C CYS A 77 8.46 0.49 -10.17
N ASN A 78 8.45 -0.83 -10.07
CA ASN A 78 9.04 -1.74 -11.06
C ASN A 78 8.01 -2.77 -11.56
N HIS A 79 8.20 -3.25 -12.79
CA HIS A 79 7.54 -4.48 -13.21
C HIS A 79 8.34 -5.68 -12.70
N LEU A 80 7.66 -6.58 -12.00
CA LEU A 80 8.22 -7.87 -11.66
C LEU A 80 8.27 -8.78 -12.89
N SER A 81 9.18 -9.75 -12.86
CA SER A 81 9.05 -10.93 -13.71
C SER A 81 7.74 -11.67 -13.39
N ALA A 82 7.18 -12.37 -14.38
CA ALA A 82 5.94 -13.13 -14.19
C ALA A 82 6.13 -14.24 -13.14
N GLY A 83 5.04 -14.59 -12.46
CA GLY A 83 5.01 -15.66 -11.46
C GLY A 83 4.89 -15.17 -10.02
N SER A 84 4.23 -15.97 -9.18
CA SER A 84 3.92 -15.68 -7.79
C SER A 84 5.17 -15.53 -6.91
N GLN A 85 6.25 -16.26 -7.19
CA GLN A 85 7.47 -16.20 -6.36
C GLN A 85 8.06 -14.79 -6.30
N ASN A 86 8.06 -14.04 -7.41
CA ASN A 86 8.58 -12.67 -7.42
C ASN A 86 7.74 -11.74 -6.53
N VAL A 87 6.43 -11.98 -6.45
CA VAL A 87 5.52 -11.25 -5.55
C VAL A 87 5.78 -11.63 -4.11
N ILE A 88 5.93 -12.93 -3.82
CA ILE A 88 6.29 -13.44 -2.48
C ILE A 88 7.58 -12.79 -2.00
N ASP A 89 8.62 -12.77 -2.84
CA ASP A 89 9.91 -12.18 -2.48
C ASP A 89 9.78 -10.67 -2.23
N ALA A 90 8.93 -9.97 -2.98
CA ALA A 90 8.67 -8.54 -2.77
C ALA A 90 8.06 -8.28 -1.40
N VAL A 91 6.99 -9.01 -1.05
CA VAL A 91 6.24 -8.75 0.18
C VAL A 91 6.97 -9.28 1.42
N ASN A 92 7.61 -10.45 1.35
CA ASN A 92 8.25 -11.10 2.50
C ASN A 92 9.69 -10.66 2.72
N ASN A 93 10.47 -10.50 1.65
CA ASN A 93 11.91 -10.26 1.79
C ASN A 93 12.26 -8.77 1.69
N ARG A 94 11.44 -7.99 0.96
CA ARG A 94 11.67 -6.55 0.73
C ARG A 94 10.68 -5.64 1.43
N ASN A 95 9.60 -6.19 2.00
CA ASN A 95 8.50 -5.42 2.60
C ASN A 95 7.88 -4.40 1.61
N HIS A 96 7.76 -4.79 0.34
CA HIS A 96 7.12 -4.00 -0.70
C HIS A 96 5.68 -4.49 -0.89
N ILE A 97 4.74 -3.60 -1.21
CA ILE A 97 3.42 -4.01 -1.70
C ILE A 97 3.47 -4.22 -3.22
N VAL A 98 2.61 -5.08 -3.74
CA VAL A 98 2.55 -5.38 -5.18
C VAL A 98 1.13 -5.28 -5.70
N ILE A 99 0.93 -4.50 -6.76
CA ILE A 99 -0.33 -4.50 -7.52
C ILE A 99 -0.29 -5.69 -8.47
N CYS A 100 -1.23 -6.62 -8.30
CA CYS A 100 -1.27 -7.88 -9.03
C CYS A 100 -2.53 -7.97 -9.90
N PRO A 101 -2.38 -8.10 -11.24
CA PRO A 101 -3.45 -8.60 -12.09
C PRO A 101 -3.68 -10.09 -11.83
N VAL A 102 -4.89 -10.47 -11.47
CA VAL A 102 -5.29 -11.84 -11.13
C VAL A 102 -6.55 -12.27 -11.89
N LYS A 103 -6.66 -13.57 -12.14
CA LYS A 103 -7.92 -14.21 -12.57
C LYS A 103 -8.69 -14.65 -11.34
N MET A 104 -9.80 -13.98 -11.04
CA MET A 104 -10.51 -14.20 -9.77
C MET A 104 -11.18 -15.58 -9.67
N LEU A 105 -11.53 -16.21 -10.79
CA LEU A 105 -12.06 -17.58 -10.79
C LEU A 105 -11.02 -18.67 -10.51
N CYS A 106 -9.73 -18.33 -10.44
CA CYS A 106 -8.72 -19.25 -9.91
C CYS A 106 -8.76 -19.36 -8.39
N PHE A 107 -9.44 -18.44 -7.70
CA PHE A 107 -9.63 -18.51 -6.25
C PHE A 107 -10.92 -19.24 -5.90
N SER A 108 -10.85 -20.06 -4.87
CA SER A 108 -12.02 -20.72 -4.28
C SER A 108 -13.02 -19.65 -3.78
N PRO A 109 -14.35 -19.91 -3.84
CA PRO A 109 -15.34 -19.10 -3.14
C PRO A 109 -15.21 -19.24 -1.62
N GLY A 110 -15.25 -18.12 -0.90
CA GLY A 110 -15.30 -18.09 0.56
C GLY A 110 -16.69 -18.42 1.10
N LEU A 111 -16.77 -18.71 2.40
CA LEU A 111 -18.03 -19.01 3.07
C LEU A 111 -18.98 -17.81 3.14
N ASP A 112 -18.44 -16.60 3.01
CA ASP A 112 -19.16 -15.33 3.01
C ASP A 112 -19.46 -14.82 1.58
N ILE A 113 -19.34 -15.67 0.56
CA ILE A 113 -19.58 -15.29 -0.83
C ILE A 113 -21.01 -14.77 -1.03
N ASN A 114 -21.14 -13.51 -1.44
CA ASN A 114 -22.40 -12.78 -1.56
C ASN A 114 -23.28 -12.74 -0.30
N GLY A 115 -22.78 -13.23 0.84
CA GLY A 115 -23.46 -13.09 2.12
C GLY A 115 -23.47 -11.63 2.57
N LYS A 116 -24.44 -11.24 3.38
CA LYS A 116 -24.64 -9.84 3.80
C LYS A 116 -24.36 -9.73 5.28
N LEU A 117 -23.50 -8.78 5.65
CA LEU A 117 -23.16 -8.51 7.05
C LEU A 117 -22.68 -9.78 7.78
N ASP A 118 -21.87 -10.60 7.11
CA ASP A 118 -21.32 -11.82 7.69
C ASP A 118 -20.34 -11.52 8.83
N ASP A 119 -19.91 -12.57 9.53
CA ASP A 119 -18.84 -12.49 10.53
C ASP A 119 -17.49 -12.13 9.85
N PRO A 120 -16.77 -11.10 10.31
CA PRO A 120 -15.42 -10.78 9.85
C PRO A 120 -14.42 -11.95 9.90
N ALA A 121 -14.65 -12.95 10.75
CA ALA A 121 -13.82 -14.16 10.82
C ALA A 121 -13.85 -15.00 9.52
N LEU A 122 -14.77 -14.72 8.59
CA LEU A 122 -14.90 -15.38 7.30
C LEU A 122 -14.08 -14.72 6.18
N ASN A 123 -13.06 -13.92 6.50
CA ASN A 123 -12.23 -13.14 5.55
C ASN A 123 -11.24 -13.95 4.70
N TYR A 124 -11.62 -15.17 4.29
CA TYR A 124 -10.82 -16.10 3.51
C TYR A 124 -11.48 -16.39 2.16
N ASP A 125 -10.67 -16.66 1.13
CA ASP A 125 -11.12 -17.02 -0.23
C ASP A 125 -11.95 -15.88 -0.88
N ARG A 126 -12.48 -15.97 -2.10
CA ARG A 126 -13.18 -14.80 -2.72
C ARG A 126 -14.58 -14.57 -2.14
N TYR A 127 -14.96 -13.31 -1.88
CA TYR A 127 -16.26 -12.93 -1.29
C TYR A 127 -17.34 -12.51 -2.30
N CYS A 128 -17.00 -12.34 -3.57
CA CYS A 128 -17.96 -11.97 -4.60
C CYS A 128 -17.94 -12.96 -5.77
N SER A 129 -19.11 -13.08 -6.40
CA SER A 129 -19.24 -13.85 -7.63
C SER A 129 -18.64 -13.07 -8.80
N PHE A 130 -17.75 -13.72 -9.53
CA PHE A 130 -17.35 -13.34 -10.87
C PHE A 130 -18.07 -14.28 -11.84
N THR A 131 -18.62 -13.73 -12.92
CA THR A 131 -19.48 -14.48 -13.85
C THR A 131 -18.74 -14.99 -15.08
N GLU A 132 -17.49 -14.54 -15.29
CA GLU A 132 -16.68 -14.92 -16.45
C GLU A 132 -15.32 -15.48 -16.03
N GLU A 133 -14.91 -16.60 -16.62
CA GLU A 133 -13.64 -17.31 -16.33
C GLU A 133 -12.39 -16.47 -16.57
N LEU A 134 -12.51 -15.41 -17.37
CA LEU A 134 -11.42 -14.51 -17.73
C LEU A 134 -11.57 -13.10 -17.14
N GLN A 135 -12.49 -12.90 -16.18
CA GLN A 135 -12.65 -11.58 -15.57
C GLN A 135 -11.39 -11.23 -14.76
N GLY A 136 -10.53 -10.43 -15.38
CA GLY A 136 -9.33 -9.90 -14.76
C GLY A 136 -9.68 -8.91 -13.65
N HIS A 137 -8.90 -8.94 -12.58
CA HIS A 137 -9.03 -8.03 -11.45
C HIS A 137 -7.66 -7.58 -11.00
N PHE A 138 -7.56 -6.36 -10.46
CA PHE A 138 -6.36 -5.92 -9.78
C PHE A 138 -6.58 -5.98 -8.27
N ILE A 139 -5.62 -6.55 -7.57
CA ILE A 139 -5.54 -6.57 -6.11
C ILE A 139 -4.19 -6.04 -5.66
N VAL A 140 -4.06 -5.61 -4.41
CA VAL A 140 -2.77 -5.31 -3.79
C VAL A 140 -2.39 -6.43 -2.84
N VAL A 141 -1.26 -7.09 -3.07
CA VAL A 141 -0.69 -8.06 -2.13
C VAL A 141 0.20 -7.30 -1.14
N LYS A 142 -0.06 -7.46 0.16
CA LYS A 142 0.62 -6.72 1.26
C LYS A 142 1.37 -7.61 2.24
N GLY A 143 1.34 -8.92 2.06
CA GLY A 143 2.02 -9.85 2.95
C GLY A 143 1.65 -11.30 2.70
N ILE A 144 2.27 -12.18 3.46
CA ILE A 144 1.98 -13.62 3.53
C ILE A 144 1.65 -13.95 4.99
N SER A 145 0.72 -14.88 5.21
CA SER A 145 0.40 -15.41 6.53
C SER A 145 1.59 -16.12 7.17
N ASP A 146 1.61 -16.20 8.50
CA ASP A 146 2.67 -16.85 9.28
C ASP A 146 2.92 -18.31 8.90
N ASP A 147 1.86 -19.02 8.54
CA ASP A 147 1.92 -20.42 8.10
C ASP A 147 2.35 -20.58 6.63
N GLY A 148 2.57 -19.48 5.91
CA GLY A 148 2.95 -19.47 4.51
C GLY A 148 1.85 -19.91 3.54
N ASN A 149 0.62 -20.15 4.01
CA ASN A 149 -0.44 -20.73 3.18
C ASN A 149 -1.29 -19.69 2.44
N TRP A 150 -1.23 -18.42 2.84
CA TRP A 150 -2.12 -17.37 2.35
C TRP A 150 -1.37 -16.12 1.95
N ILE A 151 -1.78 -15.51 0.84
CA ILE A 151 -1.49 -14.10 0.56
C ILE A 151 -2.50 -13.23 1.31
N ILE A 152 -2.01 -12.14 1.90
CA ILE A 152 -2.85 -11.12 2.53
C ILE A 152 -2.99 -9.99 1.51
N VAL A 153 -4.24 -9.63 1.20
CA VAL A 153 -4.53 -8.69 0.11
C VAL A 153 -5.48 -7.58 0.53
N TYR A 154 -5.34 -6.46 -0.17
CA TYR A 154 -6.40 -5.48 -0.33
C TYR A 154 -7.04 -5.69 -1.71
N ASP A 155 -8.26 -6.19 -1.69
CA ASP A 155 -9.11 -6.38 -2.85
C ASP A 155 -10.03 -5.17 -3.01
N PRO A 156 -9.92 -4.38 -4.09
CA PRO A 156 -10.72 -3.17 -4.27
C PRO A 156 -12.17 -3.44 -4.72
N GLY A 157 -12.56 -4.70 -4.95
CA GLY A 157 -13.85 -5.15 -5.49
C GLY A 157 -15.09 -4.93 -4.61
N VAL A 158 -15.05 -3.91 -3.75
CA VAL A 158 -16.13 -3.51 -2.84
C VAL A 158 -16.94 -2.38 -3.47
N TRP A 159 -18.26 -2.48 -3.33
CA TRP A 159 -19.20 -1.47 -3.82
C TRP A 159 -20.08 -0.91 -2.70
N ARG A 160 -20.33 0.39 -2.78
CA ARG A 160 -21.12 1.11 -1.78
C ARG A 160 -22.64 1.00 -1.99
N SER A 161 -23.09 0.45 -3.12
CA SER A 161 -24.50 0.47 -3.54
C SER A 161 -25.42 -0.09 -2.46
N TYR A 162 -26.06 0.80 -1.71
CA TYR A 162 -27.19 0.48 -0.85
C TYR A 162 -28.38 0.03 -1.73
N PRO A 163 -29.13 -1.02 -1.35
CA PRO A 163 -29.07 -1.77 -0.09
C PRO A 163 -28.19 -3.04 -0.15
N ASP A 164 -27.26 -3.15 -1.11
CA ASP A 164 -26.43 -4.35 -1.26
C ASP A 164 -25.25 -4.37 -0.28
N PHE A 165 -25.55 -4.78 0.96
CA PHE A 165 -24.57 -4.95 2.04
C PHE A 165 -23.65 -6.16 1.85
N LYS A 166 -23.66 -6.85 0.70
CA LYS A 166 -22.86 -8.06 0.51
C LYS A 166 -21.35 -7.84 0.58
N TYR A 167 -20.91 -6.60 0.39
CA TYR A 167 -19.51 -6.18 0.43
C TYR A 167 -19.03 -5.75 1.82
N TRP A 168 -19.87 -5.87 2.84
CA TRP A 168 -19.62 -5.38 4.19
C TRP A 168 -19.85 -6.49 5.20
N TYR A 169 -19.00 -6.54 6.21
CA TYR A 169 -19.20 -7.38 7.38
C TYR A 169 -20.15 -6.75 8.40
N SER A 170 -20.61 -7.54 9.36
CA SER A 170 -21.46 -7.10 10.48
C SER A 170 -20.86 -5.97 11.30
N ASN A 171 -19.53 -5.85 11.38
CA ASN A 171 -18.83 -4.78 12.09
C ASN A 171 -18.65 -3.50 11.25
N GLY A 172 -19.13 -3.46 9.99
CA GLY A 172 -18.99 -2.32 9.09
C GLY A 172 -17.67 -2.26 8.32
N GLU A 173 -16.76 -3.22 8.50
CA GLU A 173 -15.55 -3.31 7.68
C GLU A 173 -15.87 -3.84 6.27
N PRO A 174 -15.19 -3.34 5.23
CA PRO A 174 -15.34 -3.82 3.87
C PRO A 174 -14.67 -5.19 3.69
N LYS A 175 -15.35 -6.13 3.03
CA LYS A 175 -14.86 -7.52 2.85
C LYS A 175 -13.55 -7.64 2.07
N GLY A 176 -13.22 -6.64 1.25
CA GLY A 176 -11.98 -6.63 0.48
C GLY A 176 -10.75 -6.18 1.27
N LYS A 177 -10.91 -5.66 2.49
CA LYS A 177 -9.80 -5.25 3.35
C LYS A 177 -9.25 -6.45 4.12
N GLU A 178 -7.93 -6.60 4.10
CA GLU A 178 -7.18 -7.69 4.74
C GLU A 178 -7.77 -9.07 4.45
N ARG A 179 -7.99 -9.33 3.17
CA ARG A 179 -8.53 -10.59 2.68
C ARG A 179 -7.43 -11.63 2.51
N TYR A 180 -7.72 -12.88 2.83
CA TYR A 180 -6.77 -14.00 2.72
C TYR A 180 -7.12 -14.85 1.50
N TYR A 181 -6.25 -14.91 0.50
CA TYR A 181 -6.38 -15.85 -0.63
C TYR A 181 -5.31 -16.92 -0.56
N LYS A 182 -5.63 -18.16 -0.94
CA LYS A 182 -4.65 -19.27 -0.86
C LYS A 182 -3.46 -19.00 -1.77
N LEU A 183 -2.26 -19.17 -1.23
CA LEU A 183 -1.04 -18.98 -1.98
C LEU A 183 -0.90 -19.98 -3.13
N SER A 184 -1.38 -21.21 -2.94
CA SER A 184 -1.41 -22.25 -3.98
C SER A 184 -2.30 -21.85 -5.17
N GLU A 185 -3.44 -21.21 -4.90
CA GLU A 185 -4.37 -20.71 -5.93
C GLU A 185 -3.83 -19.44 -6.61
N PHE A 186 -3.16 -18.57 -5.84
CA PHE A 186 -2.57 -17.35 -6.36
C PHE A 186 -1.57 -17.60 -7.49
N SER A 187 -0.77 -18.66 -7.39
CA SER A 187 0.20 -19.03 -8.42
C SER A 187 -0.44 -19.31 -9.78
N ASN A 188 -1.68 -19.81 -9.80
CA ASN A 188 -2.47 -20.00 -11.03
C ASN A 188 -3.22 -18.72 -11.43
N ALA A 189 -3.63 -17.91 -10.45
CA ALA A 189 -4.37 -16.67 -10.66
C ALA A 189 -3.52 -15.58 -11.33
N ILE A 190 -2.26 -15.43 -10.92
CA ILE A 190 -1.34 -14.43 -11.47
C ILE A 190 -0.73 -14.89 -12.79
N ASN A 191 -1.29 -14.41 -13.90
CA ASN A 191 -0.86 -14.80 -15.25
C ASN A 191 0.07 -13.77 -15.91
N SER A 192 0.35 -12.65 -15.25
CA SER A 192 1.17 -11.57 -15.80
C SER A 192 2.03 -10.91 -14.73
N ARG A 193 2.78 -9.87 -15.14
CA ARG A 193 3.74 -9.17 -14.29
C ARG A 193 3.01 -8.31 -13.25
N GLY A 194 3.35 -8.49 -11.99
CA GLY A 194 2.97 -7.54 -10.94
C GLY A 194 3.71 -6.20 -11.07
N ILE A 195 3.16 -5.17 -10.44
CA ILE A 195 3.81 -3.87 -10.28
C ILE A 195 4.25 -3.78 -8.81
N GLU A 196 5.55 -3.91 -8.58
CA GLU A 196 6.14 -3.74 -7.26
C GLU A 196 6.24 -2.26 -6.95
N ILE A 197 5.63 -1.85 -5.84
CA ILE A 197 5.76 -0.50 -5.32
C ILE A 197 7.04 -0.45 -4.50
N LEU A 198 7.96 0.42 -4.89
CA LEU A 198 9.22 0.61 -4.20
C LEU A 198 8.98 1.68 -3.15
N PRO A 199 8.96 1.35 -1.85
CA PRO A 199 9.07 2.38 -0.84
C PRO A 199 10.38 3.12 -1.10
N GLU A 200 10.35 4.44 -0.96
CA GLU A 200 11.58 5.18 -0.78
C GLU A 200 11.86 5.25 0.72
N PRO A 201 13.13 5.22 1.15
CA PRO A 201 13.43 5.43 2.54
C PRO A 201 12.84 6.77 3.00
N HIS A 202 12.05 6.75 4.07
CA HIS A 202 11.30 7.92 4.55
C HIS A 202 11.79 8.34 5.94
N PRO A 203 12.99 8.94 6.05
CA PRO A 203 13.44 9.55 7.28
C PRO A 203 12.62 10.81 7.53
N ILE A 204 12.00 10.90 8.69
CA ILE A 204 11.40 12.14 9.19
C ILE A 204 12.04 12.55 10.50
N ILE A 205 12.18 13.86 10.71
CA ILE A 205 12.58 14.41 12.01
C ILE A 205 11.34 14.39 12.91
N THR A 206 11.38 13.61 13.98
CA THR A 206 10.26 13.45 14.93
C THR A 206 10.44 14.23 16.22
N SER A 207 11.65 14.71 16.50
CA SER A 207 11.90 15.69 17.55
C SER A 207 12.68 16.87 16.99
N PRO A 208 12.29 18.12 17.32
CA PRO A 208 13.02 19.30 16.87
C PRO A 208 14.43 19.28 17.45
N LEU A 209 15.36 19.97 16.77
CA LEU A 209 16.73 20.14 17.23
C LEU A 209 16.74 20.80 18.62
N LYS A 210 17.32 20.11 19.60
CA LYS A 210 17.52 20.59 20.97
C LYS A 210 19.00 20.84 21.20
N ILE A 211 19.33 22.06 21.57
CA ILE A 211 20.69 22.48 21.94
C ILE A 211 20.83 22.50 23.46
N THR A 212 21.89 21.90 24.00
CA THR A 212 22.18 21.91 25.45
C THR A 212 23.67 22.22 25.73
N PRO A 213 23.98 23.12 26.69
CA PRO A 213 23.05 23.93 27.49
C PRO A 213 22.29 24.97 26.65
N SER A 214 21.33 25.68 27.23
CA SER A 214 20.62 26.78 26.55
C SER A 214 21.43 28.08 26.60
N SER A 215 21.31 28.92 25.57
CA SER A 215 21.92 30.27 25.47
C SER A 215 21.76 31.12 26.75
N PRO A 216 22.71 32.01 27.09
CA PRO A 216 23.90 32.42 26.32
C PRO A 216 25.04 31.39 26.33
N TYR A 217 25.81 31.35 25.23
CA TYR A 217 26.99 30.50 25.06
C TYR A 217 28.26 31.34 25.17
N TYR A 218 29.33 30.74 25.68
CA TYR A 218 30.63 31.37 25.84
C TYR A 218 31.74 30.57 25.14
N ILE A 219 32.84 31.25 24.82
CA ILE A 219 34.02 30.62 24.23
C ILE A 219 34.54 29.55 25.18
N GLY A 220 34.66 28.32 24.66
CA GLY A 220 35.08 27.14 25.44
C GLY A 220 33.94 26.25 25.92
N ASP A 221 32.67 26.67 25.76
CA ASP A 221 31.53 25.82 26.10
C ASP A 221 31.45 24.59 25.18
N THR A 222 31.14 23.43 25.75
CA THR A 222 30.71 22.27 24.99
C THR A 222 29.20 22.33 24.79
N ILE A 223 28.77 22.36 23.54
CA ILE A 223 27.36 22.39 23.15
C ILE A 223 27.01 21.04 22.53
N ASN A 224 25.91 20.44 22.97
CA ASN A 224 25.36 19.22 22.39
C ASN A 224 24.11 19.56 21.58
N ALA A 225 23.95 18.88 20.46
CA ALA A 225 22.78 18.99 19.59
C ALA A 225 22.12 17.62 19.47
N GLU A 226 20.84 17.54 19.85
CA GLU A 226 20.07 16.31 19.85
C GLU A 226 18.83 16.48 18.98
N PHE A 227 18.55 15.49 18.14
CA PHE A 227 17.31 15.36 17.38
C PHE A 227 17.06 13.89 17.11
N THR A 228 15.83 13.55 16.76
CA THR A 228 15.42 12.18 16.47
C THR A 228 14.98 12.11 15.02
N ILE A 229 15.63 11.23 14.25
CA ILE A 229 15.11 10.77 12.97
C ILE A 229 14.38 9.45 13.21
N THR A 230 13.16 9.35 12.69
CA THR A 230 12.44 8.08 12.60
C THR A 230 12.38 7.68 11.14
N ASN A 231 12.86 6.48 10.82
CA ASN A 231 12.56 5.84 9.55
C ASN A 231 11.15 5.27 9.61
N GLN A 232 10.23 5.84 8.83
CA GLN A 232 8.84 5.38 8.80
C GLN A 232 8.61 4.17 7.88
N CYS A 233 9.65 3.69 7.19
CA CYS A 233 9.57 2.48 6.38
C CYS A 233 10.51 1.38 6.90
N LYS A 234 10.39 0.17 6.35
CA LYS A 234 11.26 -0.97 6.69
C LYS A 234 12.55 -1.03 5.87
N LEU A 235 12.72 -0.13 4.89
CA LEU A 235 13.95 -0.08 4.10
C LEU A 235 15.07 0.52 4.94
N PRO A 236 16.28 -0.07 4.95
CA PRO A 236 17.42 0.53 5.64
C PRO A 236 17.70 1.93 5.07
N ILE A 237 18.10 2.84 5.96
CA ILE A 237 18.57 4.17 5.59
C ILE A 237 20.05 4.23 5.90
N ASP A 238 20.84 4.51 4.86
CA ASP A 238 22.23 4.87 5.00
C ASP A 238 22.38 6.38 4.81
N PHE A 239 22.80 7.08 5.85
CA PHE A 239 23.18 8.49 5.75
C PHE A 239 24.65 8.57 5.35
N SER A 240 24.94 9.01 4.12
CA SER A 240 26.32 9.31 3.72
C SER A 240 26.85 10.57 4.40
N VAL A 241 25.95 11.52 4.69
CA VAL A 241 26.21 12.77 5.40
C VAL A 241 25.00 13.09 6.27
N LEU A 242 25.23 13.44 7.52
CA LEU A 242 24.23 14.01 8.43
C LEU A 242 24.87 15.24 9.09
N THR A 243 24.35 16.42 8.80
CA THR A 243 24.95 17.71 9.21
C THR A 243 23.98 18.51 10.05
N ILE A 244 24.50 19.17 11.08
CA ILE A 244 23.74 20.14 11.85
C ILE A 244 24.30 21.53 11.49
N GLY A 245 23.48 22.33 10.82
CA GLY A 245 23.84 23.70 10.44
C GLY A 245 23.39 24.72 11.48
N GLY A 246 24.25 25.70 11.75
CA GLY A 246 23.96 26.85 12.61
C GLY A 246 24.39 28.17 11.97
N ARG A 247 24.07 29.28 12.65
CA ARG A 247 24.59 30.61 12.30
C ARG A 247 25.43 31.15 13.43
N ASP A 248 26.57 31.75 13.09
CA ASP A 248 27.44 32.44 14.05
C ASP A 248 26.85 33.82 14.43
N PRO A 249 27.43 34.54 15.41
CA PRO A 249 26.98 35.87 15.80
C PRO A 249 27.04 36.93 14.67
N ASP A 250 27.87 36.71 13.65
CA ASP A 250 28.00 37.57 12.46
C ASP A 250 27.05 37.14 11.33
N ASN A 251 26.16 36.18 11.60
CA ASN A 251 25.17 35.62 10.69
C ASN A 251 25.75 34.78 9.53
N HIS A 252 27.00 34.34 9.62
CA HIS A 252 27.58 33.36 8.69
C HIS A 252 27.07 31.94 8.99
N VAL A 253 26.96 31.12 7.95
CA VAL A 253 26.61 29.71 8.07
C VAL A 253 27.82 28.94 8.60
N SER A 254 27.62 28.15 9.65
CA SER A 254 28.59 27.19 10.17
C SER A 254 27.97 25.81 10.18
N ASP A 255 28.64 24.87 9.52
CA ASP A 255 28.23 23.46 9.46
C ASP A 255 29.11 22.64 10.41
N PHE A 256 28.48 21.74 11.17
CA PHE A 256 29.12 20.84 12.14
C PHE A 256 28.80 19.37 11.83
#